data_AF-A0A2V1E1B4-F1
#
_entry.id   AF-A0A2V1E1B4-F1
#
_cell.length_a   1.000
_cell.length_b   1.000
_cell.length_c   1.000
_cell.angle_alpha   90.00
_cell.angle_beta   90.00
_cell.angle_gamma   90.00
#
_symmetry.space_group_name_H-M   'P 1'
#
loop_
_entity.id
_entity.type
_entity.pdbx_description
1 polymer ?
#
loop_
_entity_poly.entity_id
_entity_poly.type
_entity_poly.pdbx_seq_one_letter_code
_entity_poly.pdbx_strand_id
1 'polypeptide(L)'
;MKLTYTPFLSILWATQTSALPADPSGVETFSPLPDPAALFKRAPRDCGTFKFKCARAAGACNNACYYINCVNNKNAQFAWGSSPVDNRIHSGCTTTTKSSLCRLTPFSQRVWDRQPDSNAPKPLQCDEFPMNAFKQTEFKEGTVRNSLRCINGGENGSGGSQFGQFRQATGDWAKGGRLAGTRTCDGAMNDGDTFKVDWIIDGDDGIPTADQDRLVPYCKPNPNCANDGYQFHMSKLQLNDGGTGIVEQPYNYNTNNRYALTGKSDMKQYRVKVFRNGGSAVEVEVFEVFGSEEVSKGKKAGEFGDKKQIEVTGLPKSLFVFGHGGLGTEVTFSYTRSDAATLFDFDFPNGDMAWGSGEKGIAGDWCQVGGVNMVSNTQWIYCDFVGLAAPATGGSRPASQSQAPTAAPKSSAR
;
A
#
# COMPACT_ATOMS: atom_id res chain seq x y z
N MET A 1 -47.84 -8.83 37.00
CA MET A 1 -47.67 -7.42 36.57
C MET A 1 -47.96 -7.35 35.08
N LYS A 2 -49.08 -6.72 34.71
CA LYS A 2 -49.52 -6.51 33.32
C LYS A 2 -48.92 -5.20 32.83
N LEU A 3 -48.19 -5.23 31.72
CA LEU A 3 -47.77 -4.03 30.99
C LEU A 3 -48.80 -3.77 29.88
N THR A 4 -49.47 -2.63 30.00
CA THR A 4 -50.42 -2.07 29.04
C THR A 4 -49.67 -1.42 27.87
N TYR A 5 -50.09 -1.78 26.65
CA TYR A 5 -49.69 -1.15 25.40
C TYR A 5 -50.63 0.04 25.11
N THR A 6 -50.07 1.20 24.75
CA THR A 6 -50.80 2.37 24.27
C THR A 6 -50.61 2.48 22.75
N PRO A 7 -51.66 2.61 21.92
CA PRO A 7 -51.48 2.86 20.49
C PRO A 7 -51.34 4.36 20.20
N PHE A 8 -50.41 4.69 19.30
CA PHE A 8 -50.25 6.02 18.72
C PHE A 8 -51.29 6.26 17.62
N LEU A 9 -51.80 7.48 17.61
CA LEU A 9 -52.87 8.02 16.77
C LEU A 9 -52.33 8.39 15.37
N SER A 10 -52.86 7.79 14.31
CA SER A 10 -52.58 8.18 12.91
C SER A 10 -53.48 9.35 12.51
N ILE A 11 -52.89 10.50 12.19
CA ILE A 11 -53.59 11.67 11.66
C ILE A 11 -53.62 11.57 10.13
N LEU A 12 -54.81 11.38 9.56
CA LEU A 12 -55.09 11.59 8.13
C LEU A 12 -55.02 13.10 7.82
N TRP A 13 -54.25 13.48 6.80
CA TRP A 13 -54.44 14.75 6.10
C TRP A 13 -55.23 14.49 4.81
N ALA A 14 -56.41 15.09 4.72
CA ALA A 14 -57.22 15.15 3.53
C ALA A 14 -56.66 16.24 2.60
N THR A 15 -56.30 15.86 1.37
CA THR A 15 -55.97 16.82 0.30
C THR A 15 -57.25 17.15 -0.47
N GLN A 16 -57.72 18.40 -0.31
CA GLN A 16 -58.72 19.00 -1.20
C GLN A 16 -58.05 19.33 -2.53
N THR A 17 -58.55 18.71 -3.61
CA THR A 17 -58.27 19.11 -4.99
C THR A 17 -59.29 20.14 -5.45
N SER A 18 -58.88 21.40 -5.56
CA SER A 18 -59.60 22.42 -6.33
C SER A 18 -58.89 22.60 -7.67
N ALA A 19 -59.59 22.23 -8.73
CA ALA A 19 -59.19 22.50 -10.11
C ALA A 19 -59.25 24.02 -10.38
N LEU A 20 -58.24 24.53 -11.08
CA LEU A 20 -58.27 25.86 -11.70
C LEU A 20 -58.31 25.71 -13.23
N PRO A 21 -58.98 26.66 -13.92
CA PRO A 21 -59.33 26.55 -15.32
C PRO A 21 -58.12 26.74 -16.24
N ALA A 22 -58.22 26.12 -17.41
CA ALA A 22 -57.28 26.26 -18.51
C ALA A 22 -57.53 27.53 -19.35
N ASP A 23 -56.45 27.92 -20.03
CA ASP A 23 -56.35 28.71 -21.28
C ASP A 23 -56.10 30.24 -21.13
N PRO A 24 -55.48 30.96 -22.11
CA PRO A 24 -54.70 30.58 -23.29
C PRO A 24 -53.35 31.32 -23.46
N SER A 25 -52.51 30.79 -24.36
CA SER A 25 -51.46 31.45 -25.17
C SER A 25 -50.80 32.75 -24.65
N GLY A 26 -49.58 32.61 -24.16
CA GLY A 26 -48.60 33.69 -24.01
C GLY A 26 -47.23 33.11 -23.67
N VAL A 27 -46.57 32.47 -24.65
CA VAL A 27 -45.20 31.96 -24.46
C VAL A 27 -44.25 33.15 -24.55
N GLU A 28 -44.11 33.89 -23.44
CA GLU A 28 -42.86 34.61 -23.19
C GLU A 28 -41.85 33.56 -22.73
N THR A 29 -40.87 33.28 -23.58
CA THR A 29 -39.68 32.51 -23.21
C THR A 29 -38.94 33.28 -22.13
N PHE A 30 -39.29 33.04 -20.87
CA PHE A 30 -38.40 33.33 -19.75
C PHE A 30 -37.16 32.47 -19.95
N SER A 31 -36.09 33.06 -20.45
CA SER A 31 -34.76 32.49 -20.25
C SER A 31 -34.61 32.29 -18.74
N PRO A 32 -34.37 31.05 -18.26
CA PRO A 32 -34.10 30.86 -16.85
C PRO A 32 -32.93 31.78 -16.50
N LEU A 33 -33.13 32.63 -15.49
CA LEU A 33 -32.05 33.40 -14.89
C LEU A 33 -30.89 32.44 -14.64
N PRO A 34 -29.65 32.77 -15.06
CA PRO A 34 -28.50 31.90 -14.78
C PRO A 34 -28.50 31.61 -13.29
N ASP A 35 -28.44 30.31 -12.97
CA ASP A 35 -28.41 29.82 -11.59
C ASP A 35 -27.42 30.67 -10.79
N PRO A 36 -27.85 31.39 -9.73
CA PRO A 36 -26.93 32.15 -8.90
C PRO A 36 -25.87 31.24 -8.24
N ALA A 37 -26.00 29.91 -8.25
CA ALA A 37 -24.89 29.03 -7.88
C ALA A 37 -23.71 29.02 -8.88
N ALA A 38 -23.85 29.63 -10.06
CA ALA A 38 -22.74 29.97 -10.96
C ALA A 38 -21.94 31.22 -10.48
N LEU A 39 -22.25 31.75 -9.28
CA LEU A 39 -21.48 32.79 -8.60
C LEU A 39 -20.05 32.29 -8.29
N PHE A 40 -19.12 32.67 -9.16
CA PHE A 40 -17.66 32.67 -8.99
C PHE A 40 -17.10 31.50 -8.17
N LYS A 41 -16.81 30.38 -8.84
CA LYS A 41 -15.94 29.35 -8.29
C LYS A 41 -14.67 30.02 -7.75
N ARG A 42 -14.46 30.00 -6.42
CA ARG A 42 -13.29 30.63 -5.80
C ARG A 42 -12.03 30.13 -6.51
N ALA A 43 -11.15 31.05 -6.91
CA ALA A 43 -9.86 30.68 -7.45
C ALA A 43 -9.09 29.82 -6.43
N PRO A 44 -8.44 28.73 -6.85
CA PRO A 44 -7.47 28.01 -6.04
C PRO A 44 -6.41 28.97 -5.48
N ARG A 45 -6.05 28.81 -4.20
CA ARG A 45 -4.92 29.54 -3.59
C ARG A 45 -3.78 28.58 -3.29
N ASP A 46 -2.56 29.10 -3.27
CA ASP A 46 -1.40 28.38 -2.72
C ASP A 46 -1.38 28.56 -1.20
N CYS A 47 -1.41 27.44 -0.48
CA CYS A 47 -1.40 27.35 0.96
C CYS A 47 -0.02 27.11 1.57
N GLY A 48 1.02 27.23 0.76
CA GLY A 48 2.39 27.19 1.20
C GLY A 48 2.87 25.76 1.28
N THR A 49 3.62 25.43 2.32
CA THR A 49 4.34 24.17 2.43
C THR A 49 3.88 23.37 3.64
N PHE A 50 3.37 22.16 3.39
CA PHE A 50 3.18 21.14 4.41
C PHE A 50 4.54 20.52 4.77
N LYS A 51 5.11 20.94 5.91
CA LYS A 51 6.35 20.38 6.45
C LYS A 51 6.10 19.14 7.32
N PHE A 52 6.32 17.97 6.75
CA PHE A 52 6.10 16.68 7.38
C PHE A 52 7.15 16.39 8.47
N LYS A 53 6.72 16.10 9.71
CA LYS A 53 7.57 15.58 10.79
C LYS A 53 7.64 14.06 10.71
N CYS A 54 8.84 13.50 10.67
CA CYS A 54 9.05 12.08 10.42
C CYS A 54 9.27 11.26 11.69
N ALA A 55 9.65 11.86 12.83
CA ALA A 55 9.94 11.15 14.08
C ALA A 55 8.85 10.18 14.58
N ARG A 56 7.59 10.40 14.22
CA ARG A 56 6.46 9.51 14.57
C ARG A 56 5.69 8.99 13.35
N ALA A 57 6.23 9.22 12.16
CA ALA A 57 5.61 8.92 10.88
C ALA A 57 6.67 8.54 9.83
N ALA A 58 7.73 7.85 10.22
CA ALA A 58 8.90 7.60 9.37
C ALA A 58 8.52 6.78 8.13
N GLY A 59 7.67 5.76 8.29
CA GLY A 59 7.11 4.98 7.18
C GLY A 59 6.32 5.84 6.18
N ALA A 60 5.45 6.73 6.66
CA ALA A 60 4.65 7.62 5.80
C ALA A 60 5.53 8.68 5.11
N CYS A 61 6.50 9.25 5.83
CA CYS A 61 7.53 10.13 5.26
C CYS A 61 8.29 9.42 4.15
N ASN A 62 8.80 8.21 4.40
CA ASN A 62 9.54 7.45 3.40
C ASN A 62 8.73 7.18 2.13
N ASN A 63 7.45 6.84 2.26
CA ASN A 63 6.58 6.64 1.11
C ASN A 63 6.39 7.92 0.30
N ALA A 64 6.11 9.04 0.99
CA ALA A 64 5.97 10.36 0.35
C ALA A 64 7.27 10.82 -0.32
N CYS A 65 8.39 10.71 0.38
CA CYS A 65 9.71 11.06 -0.11
C CYS A 65 10.12 10.20 -1.30
N TYR A 66 9.88 8.89 -1.25
CA TYR A 66 10.13 8.01 -2.38
C TYR A 66 9.31 8.42 -3.60
N TYR A 67 8.01 8.68 -3.42
CA TYR A 67 7.17 9.14 -4.52
C TYR A 67 7.69 10.45 -5.12
N ILE A 68 7.91 11.49 -4.31
CA ILE A 68 8.35 12.79 -4.79
C ILE A 68 9.73 12.68 -5.44
N ASN A 69 10.72 12.13 -4.75
CA ASN A 69 12.12 12.16 -5.17
C ASN A 69 12.46 11.13 -6.24
N CYS A 70 11.78 9.98 -6.26
CA CYS A 70 12.15 8.84 -7.12
C CYS A 70 11.12 8.49 -8.20
N VAL A 71 9.86 8.90 -8.05
CA VAL A 71 8.78 8.56 -9.00
C VAL A 71 8.29 9.79 -9.76
N ASN A 72 8.04 10.89 -9.05
CA ASN A 72 7.36 12.07 -9.57
C ASN A 72 8.32 13.17 -10.02
N ASN A 73 9.55 12.82 -10.43
CA ASN A 73 10.56 13.76 -10.92
C ASN A 73 10.80 14.98 -10.00
N LYS A 74 10.82 14.77 -8.68
CA LYS A 74 10.98 15.81 -7.66
C LYS A 74 9.83 16.85 -7.63
N ASN A 75 8.69 16.57 -8.27
CA ASN A 75 7.51 17.42 -8.17
C ASN A 75 6.84 17.20 -6.80
N ALA A 76 6.87 18.25 -5.98
CA ALA A 76 6.30 18.28 -4.64
C ALA A 76 5.03 19.12 -4.51
N GLN A 77 4.50 19.64 -5.62
CA GLN A 77 3.27 20.45 -5.62
C GLN A 77 2.05 19.54 -5.76
N PHE A 78 1.07 19.71 -4.86
CA PHE A 78 -0.19 18.98 -4.87
C PHE A 78 -1.37 19.94 -4.69
N ALA A 79 -2.57 19.43 -4.94
CA ALA A 79 -3.81 20.13 -4.66
C ALA A 79 -4.68 19.30 -3.69
N TRP A 80 -5.38 19.97 -2.79
CA TRP A 80 -6.31 19.35 -1.86
C TRP A 80 -7.72 19.27 -2.47
N GLY A 81 -8.43 18.20 -2.14
CA GLY A 81 -9.88 18.12 -2.34
C GLY A 81 -10.32 16.98 -3.25
N SER A 82 -11.49 17.11 -3.83
CA SER A 82 -12.19 16.02 -4.51
C SER A 82 -11.52 15.65 -5.82
N SER A 83 -11.41 14.35 -6.07
CA SER A 83 -10.95 13.76 -7.33
C SER A 83 -12.15 13.28 -8.14
N PRO A 84 -12.03 13.12 -9.47
CA PRO A 84 -13.11 12.58 -10.31
C PRO A 84 -13.44 11.11 -10.00
N VAL A 85 -12.56 10.44 -9.24
CA VAL A 85 -12.68 9.03 -8.83
C VAL A 85 -12.41 8.87 -7.34
N ASP A 86 -12.81 7.72 -6.80
CA ASP A 86 -12.39 7.32 -5.46
C ASP A 86 -10.89 6.98 -5.45
N ASN A 87 -10.09 7.86 -4.84
CA ASN A 87 -8.65 7.69 -4.82
C ASN A 87 -8.20 6.43 -4.06
N ARG A 88 -8.97 5.93 -3.08
CA ARG A 88 -8.63 4.70 -2.35
C ARG A 88 -8.75 3.46 -3.21
N ILE A 89 -9.74 3.45 -4.12
CA ILE A 89 -9.92 2.37 -5.10
C ILE A 89 -8.84 2.48 -6.17
N HIS A 90 -8.62 3.68 -6.69
CA HIS A 90 -7.64 3.93 -7.76
C HIS A 90 -6.18 3.94 -7.30
N SER A 91 -5.90 3.98 -6.00
CA SER A 91 -4.57 3.71 -5.44
C SER A 91 -4.33 2.21 -5.27
N GLY A 92 -5.40 1.42 -5.09
CA GLY A 92 -5.34 0.00 -4.74
C GLY A 92 -5.24 -0.27 -3.22
N CYS A 93 -5.27 0.74 -2.35
CA CYS A 93 -5.26 0.49 -0.91
C CYS A 93 -6.59 -0.03 -0.36
N THR A 94 -7.72 0.22 -1.04
CA THR A 94 -9.04 -0.31 -0.68
C THR A 94 -9.55 -1.26 -1.76
N THR A 95 -9.99 -2.44 -1.33
CA THR A 95 -10.40 -3.54 -2.21
C THR A 95 -11.66 -4.22 -1.68
N THR A 96 -12.21 -5.18 -2.43
CA THR A 96 -13.38 -5.98 -2.06
C THR A 96 -13.21 -6.70 -0.73
N THR A 97 -11.99 -7.09 -0.37
CA THR A 97 -11.72 -7.60 0.96
C THR A 97 -11.65 -6.43 1.93
N LYS A 98 -12.55 -6.39 2.93
CA LYS A 98 -12.67 -5.30 3.92
C LYS A 98 -11.43 -5.14 4.84
N SER A 99 -10.33 -5.82 4.56
CA SER A 99 -9.04 -5.65 5.23
C SER A 99 -8.13 -4.75 4.39
N SER A 100 -7.19 -4.08 5.06
CA SER A 100 -6.08 -3.39 4.38
C SER A 100 -5.36 -4.36 3.44
N LEU A 101 -5.01 -3.93 2.22
CA LEU A 101 -4.18 -4.72 1.28
C LEU A 101 -2.95 -5.33 1.97
N CYS A 102 -2.35 -4.59 2.91
CA CYS A 102 -1.22 -5.03 3.72
C CYS A 102 -1.53 -6.14 4.74
N ARG A 103 -2.74 -6.70 4.73
CA ARG A 103 -3.15 -7.87 5.52
C ARG A 103 -3.54 -9.07 4.63
N LEU A 104 -3.35 -8.93 3.32
CA LEU A 104 -3.67 -9.92 2.31
C LEU A 104 -2.36 -10.54 1.80
N THR A 105 -2.26 -11.87 1.71
CA THR A 105 -1.13 -12.48 1.00
C THR A 105 -1.27 -12.22 -0.51
N PRO A 106 -0.17 -12.03 -1.25
CA PRO A 106 1.21 -12.06 -0.80
C PRO A 106 1.70 -10.68 -0.25
N PHE A 107 0.83 -9.70 -0.07
CA PHE A 107 1.16 -8.32 0.32
C PHE A 107 1.27 -8.07 1.85
N SER A 108 1.08 -9.07 2.70
CA SER A 108 1.05 -8.91 4.17
C SER A 108 2.20 -9.60 4.88
N GLN A 109 3.35 -9.71 4.22
CA GLN A 109 4.40 -10.62 4.68
C GLN A 109 5.26 -10.04 5.79
N ARG A 110 5.77 -10.95 6.62
CA ARG A 110 6.64 -10.68 7.77
C ARG A 110 7.91 -9.88 7.45
N VAL A 111 8.41 -9.98 6.21
CA VAL A 111 9.51 -9.15 5.69
C VAL A 111 9.17 -7.64 5.69
N TRP A 112 7.87 -7.32 5.60
CA TRP A 112 7.32 -5.97 5.73
C TRP A 112 6.97 -5.58 7.17
N ASP A 113 7.04 -6.52 8.13
CA ASP A 113 6.62 -6.38 9.53
C ASP A 113 7.77 -6.33 10.56
N ARG A 114 9.05 -6.51 10.18
CA ARG A 114 10.16 -6.43 11.15
C ARG A 114 10.34 -5.00 11.68
N GLN A 115 9.65 -4.69 12.78
CA GLN A 115 10.03 -3.69 13.76
C GLN A 115 10.64 -4.45 14.96
N PRO A 116 11.89 -4.16 15.36
CA PRO A 116 12.64 -4.94 16.32
C PRO A 116 12.27 -4.59 17.77
N ASP A 117 11.00 -4.75 18.18
CA ASP A 117 10.61 -4.53 19.59
C ASP A 117 9.18 -4.99 19.92
N SER A 118 9.10 -5.71 21.04
CA SER A 118 8.01 -6.55 21.54
C SER A 118 6.84 -5.77 22.15
N ASN A 119 5.65 -5.90 21.57
CA ASN A 119 4.36 -6.16 22.26
C ASN A 119 3.21 -5.91 21.26
N ALA A 120 2.86 -6.95 20.51
CA ALA A 120 1.90 -7.00 19.40
C ALA A 120 2.19 -5.99 18.26
N PRO A 121 2.61 -6.44 17.07
CA PRO A 121 2.69 -5.53 15.95
C PRO A 121 1.30 -4.96 15.68
N LYS A 122 1.25 -3.62 15.71
CA LYS A 122 0.04 -2.89 15.35
C LYS A 122 -0.26 -3.26 13.90
N PRO A 123 -1.52 -3.52 13.55
CA PRO A 123 -1.83 -4.06 12.24
C PRO A 123 -1.36 -3.10 11.14
N LEU A 124 -0.67 -3.64 10.14
CA LEU A 124 -0.23 -2.86 9.00
C LEU A 124 -1.42 -2.23 8.28
N GLN A 125 -1.18 -1.02 7.80
CA GLN A 125 -2.07 -0.26 6.96
C GLN A 125 -1.37 0.03 5.64
N CYS A 126 -2.15 0.04 4.57
CA CYS A 126 -1.71 0.53 3.27
C CYS A 126 -1.65 2.06 3.35
N ASP A 127 -0.44 2.59 3.39
CA ASP A 127 -0.17 4.00 3.17
C ASP A 127 -0.04 4.25 1.67
N GLU A 128 -0.57 5.39 1.22
CA GLU A 128 -0.56 5.79 -0.17
C GLU A 128 -0.11 7.25 -0.29
N PHE A 129 0.79 7.50 -1.23
CA PHE A 129 1.19 8.84 -1.58
C PHE A 129 1.22 9.00 -3.11
N PRO A 130 0.53 9.99 -3.71
CA PRO A 130 -0.24 11.06 -3.07
C PRO A 130 -1.46 10.53 -2.29
N MET A 131 -1.84 11.22 -1.21
CA MET A 131 -2.88 10.74 -0.28
C MET A 131 -4.29 10.80 -0.89
N ASN A 132 -5.24 9.97 -0.44
CA ASN A 132 -6.65 10.03 -0.84
C ASN A 132 -7.25 11.45 -0.85
N ALA A 133 -6.83 12.29 0.09
CA ALA A 133 -7.34 13.65 0.23
C ALA A 133 -6.82 14.64 -0.83
N PHE A 134 -5.87 14.24 -1.67
CA PHE A 134 -5.29 15.10 -2.70
C PHE A 134 -6.08 14.92 -4.00
N LYS A 135 -6.13 15.95 -4.84
CA LYS A 135 -6.64 15.83 -6.20
C LYS A 135 -5.70 14.97 -7.03
N GLN A 136 -6.25 13.94 -7.63
CA GLN A 136 -5.52 12.98 -8.44
C GLN A 136 -6.32 12.65 -9.70
N THR A 137 -5.62 12.28 -10.77
CA THR A 137 -6.25 11.79 -11.99
C THR A 137 -6.71 10.34 -11.81
N GLU A 138 -7.44 9.83 -12.79
CA GLU A 138 -7.77 8.42 -12.86
C GLU A 138 -6.51 7.55 -12.97
N PHE A 139 -6.68 6.27 -12.65
CA PHE A 139 -5.62 5.28 -12.79
C PHE A 139 -5.36 5.00 -14.28
N LYS A 140 -4.09 4.93 -14.65
CA LYS A 140 -3.63 4.56 -15.99
C LYS A 140 -2.59 3.47 -15.89
N GLU A 141 -2.85 2.33 -16.52
CA GLU A 141 -1.88 1.23 -16.61
C GLU A 141 -0.54 1.70 -17.18
N GLY A 142 0.55 1.13 -16.66
CA GLY A 142 1.92 1.52 -17.04
C GLY A 142 2.41 2.82 -16.40
N THR A 143 1.64 3.44 -15.51
CA THR A 143 2.07 4.62 -14.73
C THR A 143 2.05 4.34 -13.24
N VAL A 144 2.94 5.00 -12.49
CA VAL A 144 2.92 4.97 -11.02
C VAL A 144 2.09 6.14 -10.53
N ARG A 145 0.79 5.90 -10.33
CA ARG A 145 -0.13 6.91 -9.81
C ARG A 145 0.16 7.24 -8.34
N ASN A 146 0.31 6.21 -7.52
CA ASN A 146 0.63 6.29 -6.10
C ASN A 146 1.80 5.36 -5.79
N SER A 147 2.68 5.80 -4.89
CA SER A 147 3.54 4.90 -4.14
C SER A 147 2.75 4.36 -2.96
N LEU A 148 2.80 3.04 -2.78
CA LEU A 148 2.16 2.31 -1.70
C LEU A 148 3.24 1.71 -0.81
N ARG A 149 3.00 1.77 0.50
CA ARG A 149 3.85 1.12 1.50
C ARG A 149 2.99 0.52 2.59
N CYS A 150 3.35 -0.68 3.02
CA CYS A 150 2.77 -1.26 4.22
C CYS A 150 3.52 -0.73 5.44
N ILE A 151 2.81 0.02 6.28
CA ILE A 151 3.38 0.66 7.47
C ILE A 151 2.49 0.46 8.69
N ASN A 152 3.05 0.68 9.87
CA ASN A 152 2.31 0.60 11.12
C ASN A 152 1.18 1.64 11.15
N GLY A 153 -0.01 1.25 11.63
CA GLY A 153 -1.14 2.17 11.74
C GLY A 153 -0.89 3.41 12.59
N GLY A 154 0.04 3.36 13.55
CA GLY A 154 0.48 4.53 14.31
C GLY A 154 1.22 5.56 13.46
N GLU A 155 2.09 5.11 12.55
CA GLU A 155 2.82 5.99 11.63
C GLU A 155 1.90 6.58 10.58
N ASN A 156 1.04 5.74 9.98
CA ASN A 156 0.04 6.17 9.00
C ASN A 156 -0.94 7.19 9.61
N GLY A 157 -1.45 6.89 10.81
CA GLY A 157 -2.33 7.78 11.56
C GLY A 157 -1.65 9.11 11.94
N SER A 158 -0.37 9.07 12.31
CA SER A 158 0.42 10.28 12.57
C SER A 158 0.54 11.14 11.32
N GLY A 159 0.87 10.54 10.16
CA GLY A 159 0.94 11.24 8.88
C GLY A 159 -0.37 11.88 8.47
N GLY A 160 -1.47 11.12 8.56
CA GLY A 160 -2.83 11.63 8.30
C GLY A 160 -3.22 12.77 9.24
N SER A 161 -2.88 12.67 10.53
CA SER A 161 -3.15 13.72 11.52
C SER A 161 -2.41 15.01 11.22
N GLN A 162 -1.12 14.93 10.86
CA GLN A 162 -0.31 16.10 10.50
C GLN A 162 -0.87 16.82 9.28
N PHE A 163 -1.22 16.09 8.21
CA PHE A 163 -1.86 16.70 7.05
C PHE A 163 -3.23 17.32 7.41
N GLY A 164 -4.01 16.65 8.26
CA GLY A 164 -5.26 17.17 8.79
C GLY A 164 -5.10 18.51 9.51
N GLN A 165 -4.05 18.65 10.33
CA GLN A 165 -3.70 19.90 11.03
C GLN A 165 -3.26 21.00 10.07
N PHE A 166 -2.38 20.69 9.11
CA PHE A 166 -2.00 21.63 8.05
C PHE A 166 -3.24 22.13 7.30
N ARG A 167 -4.09 21.21 6.83
CA ARG A 167 -5.32 21.52 6.11
C ARG A 167 -6.24 22.45 6.89
N GLN A 168 -6.41 22.22 8.19
CA GLN A 168 -7.33 22.98 9.04
C GLN A 168 -6.70 24.24 9.66
N ALA A 169 -5.42 24.54 9.38
CA ALA A 169 -4.66 25.60 10.04
C ALA A 169 -4.66 25.47 11.58
N THR A 170 -4.45 24.25 12.07
CA THR A 170 -4.40 23.93 13.51
C THR A 170 -3.05 23.33 13.91
N GLY A 171 -2.85 23.10 15.22
CA GLY A 171 -1.61 22.52 15.75
C GLY A 171 -0.39 23.37 15.41
N ASP A 172 0.65 22.74 14.84
CA ASP A 172 1.87 23.44 14.46
C ASP A 172 1.65 24.52 13.37
N TRP A 173 0.58 24.41 12.58
CA TRP A 173 0.23 25.37 11.53
C TRP A 173 -0.82 26.40 11.96
N ALA A 174 -1.26 26.38 13.22
CA ALA A 174 -2.08 27.46 13.78
C ALA A 174 -1.28 28.77 13.85
N LYS A 175 -1.97 29.91 13.95
CA LYS A 175 -1.31 31.20 14.19
C LYS A 175 -0.50 31.15 15.50
N GLY A 176 0.80 31.44 15.42
CA GLY A 176 1.74 31.33 16.55
C GLY A 176 2.29 29.92 16.78
N GLY A 177 1.85 28.92 16.01
CA GLY A 177 2.42 27.57 16.03
C GLY A 177 3.80 27.51 15.39
N ARG A 178 4.53 26.42 15.67
CA ARG A 178 5.93 26.23 15.23
C ARG A 178 6.13 26.34 13.71
N LEU A 179 5.14 25.89 12.93
CA LEU A 179 5.18 25.85 11.46
C LEU A 179 4.23 26.87 10.82
N ALA A 180 3.71 27.83 11.59
CA ALA A 180 2.80 28.85 11.09
C ALA A 180 3.34 29.58 9.86
N GLY A 181 4.64 29.93 9.87
CA GLY A 181 5.30 30.65 8.76
C GLY A 181 5.48 29.84 7.48
N THR A 182 5.23 28.53 7.50
CA THR A 182 5.28 27.68 6.29
C THR A 182 3.96 27.66 5.54
N ARG A 183 2.86 28.08 6.20
CA ARG A 183 1.52 28.13 5.64
C ARG A 183 1.18 29.57 5.25
N THR A 184 0.70 29.77 4.03
CA THR A 184 0.32 31.10 3.49
C THR A 184 -1.18 31.35 3.52
N CYS A 185 -1.98 30.30 3.67
CA CYS A 185 -3.43 30.35 3.68
C CYS A 185 -4.00 30.58 5.09
N ASP A 186 -4.85 31.60 5.22
CA ASP A 186 -5.69 31.76 6.41
C ASP A 186 -6.82 30.72 6.46
N GLY A 187 -7.08 30.16 7.64
CA GLY A 187 -8.15 29.19 7.88
C GLY A 187 -7.99 27.87 7.13
N ALA A 188 -9.08 27.09 7.04
CA ALA A 188 -9.08 25.78 6.40
C ALA A 188 -8.81 25.88 4.88
N MET A 189 -8.14 24.87 4.32
CA MET A 189 -8.05 24.72 2.87
C MET A 189 -9.42 24.42 2.27
N ASN A 190 -9.64 24.89 1.06
CA ASN A 190 -10.84 24.65 0.28
C ASN A 190 -10.52 23.85 -0.98
N ASP A 191 -11.52 23.20 -1.57
CA ASP A 191 -11.33 22.32 -2.73
C ASP A 191 -10.54 23.02 -3.85
N GLY A 192 -9.49 22.36 -4.34
CA GLY A 192 -8.58 22.88 -5.34
C GLY A 192 -7.37 23.66 -4.81
N ASP A 193 -7.34 24.05 -3.53
CA ASP A 193 -6.18 24.74 -2.95
C ASP A 193 -4.90 23.91 -3.10
N THR A 194 -3.81 24.59 -3.44
CA THR A 194 -2.53 23.95 -3.74
C THR A 194 -1.57 24.13 -2.57
N PHE A 195 -0.56 23.26 -2.50
CA PHE A 195 0.48 23.30 -1.49
C PHE A 195 1.69 22.49 -1.96
N LYS A 196 2.85 22.77 -1.37
CA LYS A 196 4.05 21.94 -1.48
C LYS A 196 4.14 20.98 -0.32
N VAL A 197 4.73 19.82 -0.54
CA VAL A 197 5.15 18.91 0.52
C VAL A 197 6.65 19.02 0.70
N ASP A 198 7.08 19.17 1.95
CA ASP A 198 8.49 19.22 2.35
C ASP A 198 8.63 18.48 3.68
N TRP A 199 9.85 18.26 4.14
CA TRP A 199 10.15 17.45 5.32
C TRP A 199 10.96 18.25 6.31
N ILE A 200 10.74 17.97 7.60
CA ILE A 200 11.62 18.47 8.65
C ILE A 200 12.74 17.45 8.82
N ILE A 201 13.92 17.81 8.34
CA ILE A 201 15.16 17.02 8.41
C ILE A 201 16.14 17.64 9.43
N ASP A 202 17.30 17.01 9.63
CA ASP A 202 18.40 17.47 10.48
C ASP A 202 18.15 17.62 12.00
N GLY A 203 17.38 16.74 12.64
CA GLY A 203 17.19 16.75 14.10
C GLY A 203 15.99 17.56 14.57
N ASP A 204 15.47 18.46 13.74
CA ASP A 204 14.42 19.40 14.12
C ASP A 204 13.07 18.72 14.40
N ASP A 205 12.81 17.56 13.81
CA ASP A 205 11.60 16.79 14.05
C ASP A 205 11.70 15.82 15.24
N GLY A 206 12.89 15.71 15.85
CA GLY A 206 13.21 14.79 16.93
C GLY A 206 13.87 13.48 16.47
N ILE A 207 14.16 13.28 15.17
CA ILE A 207 15.05 12.21 14.71
C ILE A 207 16.49 12.72 14.73
N PRO A 208 17.40 12.18 15.56
CA PRO A 208 18.82 12.54 15.50
C PRO A 208 19.36 12.43 14.07
N THR A 209 20.18 13.38 13.64
CA THR A 209 20.74 13.38 12.27
C THR A 209 21.41 12.04 11.91
N ALA A 210 22.07 11.40 12.89
CA ALA A 210 22.70 10.10 12.74
C ALA A 210 21.71 8.95 12.42
N ASP A 211 20.44 9.08 12.79
CA ASP A 211 19.39 8.08 12.55
C ASP A 211 18.57 8.33 11.27
N GLN A 212 18.69 9.51 10.64
CA GLN A 212 17.87 9.86 9.47
C GLN A 212 18.17 8.97 8.27
N ASP A 213 19.43 8.61 8.09
CA ASP A 213 19.89 7.71 7.04
C ASP A 213 19.21 6.35 7.09
N ARG A 214 18.93 5.88 8.31
CA ARG A 214 18.30 4.59 8.57
C ARG A 214 16.78 4.69 8.55
N LEU A 215 16.22 5.73 9.15
CA LEU A 215 14.78 5.86 9.37
C LEU A 215 14.04 6.46 8.18
N VAL A 216 14.65 7.42 7.47
CA VAL A 216 14.03 8.14 6.35
C VAL A 216 14.97 8.32 5.15
N PRO A 217 15.57 7.24 4.61
CA PRO A 217 16.61 7.33 3.57
C PRO A 217 16.15 8.07 2.30
N TYR A 218 14.86 8.02 1.97
CA TYR A 218 14.34 8.64 0.75
C TYR A 218 14.11 10.15 0.88
N CYS A 219 14.10 10.70 2.09
CA CYS A 219 13.83 12.12 2.33
C CYS A 219 15.05 13.03 2.15
N LYS A 220 16.22 12.44 1.87
CA LYS A 220 17.44 13.17 1.55
C LYS A 220 17.27 13.97 0.24
N PRO A 221 18.05 15.06 0.03
CA PRO A 221 17.99 15.83 -1.21
C PRO A 221 18.28 15.04 -2.50
N ASN A 222 19.15 14.02 -2.39
CA ASN A 222 19.51 13.11 -3.48
C ASN A 222 19.53 11.67 -2.93
N PRO A 223 18.36 11.06 -2.71
CA PRO A 223 18.30 9.72 -2.13
C PRO A 223 18.73 8.69 -3.18
N ASN A 224 19.20 7.53 -2.71
CA ASN A 224 19.29 6.36 -3.58
C ASN A 224 17.87 5.88 -3.89
N CYS A 225 17.47 5.97 -5.16
CA CYS A 225 16.13 5.56 -5.61
C CYS A 225 16.00 4.05 -5.88
N ALA A 226 17.01 3.25 -5.52
CA ALA A 226 16.86 1.81 -5.43
C ALA A 226 15.75 1.49 -4.41
N ASN A 227 14.74 0.76 -4.87
CA ASN A 227 13.64 0.31 -4.02
C ASN A 227 14.18 -0.62 -2.91
N ASP A 228 13.84 -0.33 -1.67
CA ASP A 228 14.18 -1.05 -0.44
C ASP A 228 13.36 -2.35 -0.27
N GLY A 229 12.47 -2.65 -1.22
CA GLY A 229 11.61 -3.84 -1.20
C GLY A 229 10.25 -3.60 -0.54
N TYR A 230 10.01 -2.40 -0.02
CA TYR A 230 8.77 -2.04 0.68
C TYR A 230 7.87 -1.12 -0.16
N GLN A 231 8.40 -0.51 -1.23
CA GLN A 231 7.62 0.37 -2.11
C GLN A 231 7.01 -0.41 -3.26
N PHE A 232 5.69 -0.35 -3.38
CA PHE A 232 4.96 -0.95 -4.48
C PHE A 232 3.92 0.02 -5.04
N HIS A 233 3.30 -0.33 -6.14
CA HIS A 233 2.23 0.43 -6.74
C HIS A 233 1.27 -0.50 -7.47
N MET A 234 0.03 -0.06 -7.65
CA MET A 234 -0.91 -0.79 -8.49
C MET A 234 -0.46 -0.70 -9.96
N SER A 235 -0.29 -1.84 -10.61
CA SER A 235 0.09 -1.93 -12.03
C SER A 235 -1.11 -2.24 -12.93
N LYS A 236 -2.17 -2.83 -12.37
CA LYS A 236 -3.45 -3.07 -13.05
C LYS A 236 -4.63 -2.92 -12.09
N LEU A 237 -5.65 -2.20 -12.52
CA LEU A 237 -6.92 -2.06 -11.80
C LEU A 237 -7.95 -3.02 -12.40
N GLN A 238 -8.61 -3.79 -11.54
CA GLN A 238 -9.76 -4.64 -11.84
C GLN A 238 -10.89 -4.22 -10.92
N LEU A 239 -12.06 -3.90 -11.49
CA LEU A 239 -13.23 -3.49 -10.74
C LEU A 239 -14.30 -4.58 -10.83
N ASN A 240 -15.03 -4.80 -9.75
CA ASN A 240 -16.26 -5.57 -9.80
C ASN A 240 -17.41 -4.71 -10.36
N ASP A 241 -18.59 -5.30 -10.53
CA ASP A 241 -19.79 -4.61 -11.04
C ASP A 241 -20.21 -3.41 -10.17
N GLY A 242 -19.81 -3.39 -8.89
CA GLY A 242 -20.03 -2.29 -7.96
C GLY A 242 -18.95 -1.21 -7.97
N GLY A 243 -17.99 -1.25 -8.91
CA GLY A 243 -16.91 -0.28 -9.03
C GLY A 243 -15.85 -0.35 -7.93
N THR A 244 -15.78 -1.46 -7.17
CA THR A 244 -14.77 -1.69 -6.12
C THR A 244 -13.59 -2.47 -6.67
N GLY A 245 -12.36 -2.11 -6.27
CA GLY A 245 -11.14 -2.82 -6.65
C GLY A 245 -11.15 -4.27 -6.16
N ILE A 246 -10.80 -5.24 -7.01
CA ILE A 246 -10.88 -6.67 -6.67
C ILE A 246 -9.55 -7.15 -6.11
N VAL A 247 -9.54 -7.68 -4.89
CA VAL A 247 -8.44 -8.52 -4.39
C VAL A 247 -9.05 -9.64 -3.54
N GLU A 248 -8.77 -10.89 -3.92
CA GLU A 248 -9.28 -12.10 -3.27
C GLU A 248 -8.19 -12.77 -2.41
N GLN A 249 -8.62 -13.74 -1.62
CA GLN A 249 -7.74 -14.61 -0.83
C GLN A 249 -8.14 -16.07 -1.03
N PRO A 250 -7.25 -16.93 -1.57
CA PRO A 250 -5.89 -16.61 -2.06
C PRO A 250 -5.87 -15.64 -3.26
N TYR A 251 -4.75 -14.97 -3.48
CA TYR A 251 -4.62 -13.97 -4.54
C TYR A 251 -4.70 -14.60 -5.93
N ASN A 252 -5.49 -14.00 -6.82
CA ASN A 252 -5.57 -14.38 -8.23
C ASN A 252 -5.00 -13.28 -9.12
N TYR A 253 -3.76 -13.44 -9.55
CA TYR A 253 -3.05 -12.49 -10.41
C TYR A 253 -3.79 -12.18 -11.74
N ASN A 254 -4.64 -13.07 -12.24
CA ASN A 254 -5.32 -12.89 -13.51
C ASN A 254 -6.59 -12.05 -13.39
N THR A 255 -7.33 -12.17 -12.29
CA THR A 255 -8.66 -11.56 -12.10
C THR A 255 -8.68 -10.45 -11.04
N ASN A 256 -7.64 -10.32 -10.22
CA ASN A 256 -7.54 -9.28 -9.20
C ASN A 256 -6.72 -8.07 -9.70
N ASN A 257 -6.76 -6.97 -8.93
CA ASN A 257 -5.81 -5.87 -9.03
C ASN A 257 -4.38 -6.42 -8.99
N ARG A 258 -3.51 -5.90 -9.85
CA ARG A 258 -2.08 -6.24 -9.85
C ARG A 258 -1.28 -5.15 -9.20
N TYR A 259 -0.22 -5.58 -8.53
CA TYR A 259 0.70 -4.70 -7.84
C TYR A 259 2.12 -5.07 -8.23
N ALA A 260 2.96 -4.08 -8.45
CA ALA A 260 4.36 -4.24 -8.78
C ALA A 260 5.25 -3.58 -7.74
N LEU A 261 6.39 -4.18 -7.45
CA LEU A 261 7.47 -3.44 -6.81
C LEU A 261 7.97 -2.38 -7.80
N THR A 262 8.11 -1.14 -7.34
CA THR A 262 8.52 -0.04 -8.21
C THR A 262 9.87 -0.33 -8.87
N GLY A 263 9.92 -0.24 -10.20
CA GLY A 263 11.09 -0.56 -11.03
C GLY A 263 11.32 -2.06 -11.30
N LYS A 264 10.38 -2.92 -10.90
CA LYS A 264 10.44 -4.39 -11.06
C LYS A 264 9.15 -4.91 -11.72
N SER A 265 8.98 -6.23 -11.74
CA SER A 265 7.80 -6.91 -12.24
C SER A 265 6.65 -6.91 -11.22
N ASP A 266 5.48 -7.34 -11.70
CA ASP A 266 4.34 -7.61 -10.83
C ASP A 266 4.66 -8.70 -9.79
N MET A 267 4.02 -8.54 -8.64
CA MET A 267 4.02 -9.46 -7.51
C MET A 267 2.99 -10.58 -7.75
N LYS A 268 3.41 -11.81 -7.46
CA LYS A 268 2.60 -13.02 -7.56
C LYS A 268 2.61 -13.75 -6.22
N GLN A 269 1.57 -14.53 -5.97
CA GLN A 269 1.53 -15.43 -4.84
C GLN A 269 2.08 -16.79 -5.24
N TYR A 270 2.99 -17.29 -4.42
CA TYR A 270 3.49 -18.66 -4.48
C TYR A 270 3.20 -19.36 -3.17
N ARG A 271 3.08 -20.68 -3.22
CA ARG A 271 2.90 -21.54 -2.05
C ARG A 271 3.97 -22.61 -2.02
N VAL A 272 4.59 -22.81 -0.88
CA VAL A 272 5.42 -23.99 -0.62
C VAL A 272 4.65 -24.97 0.26
N LYS A 273 4.66 -26.24 -0.14
CA LYS A 273 4.16 -27.36 0.64
C LYS A 273 5.33 -28.24 1.04
N VAL A 274 5.49 -28.46 2.34
CA VAL A 274 6.50 -29.36 2.89
C VAL A 274 5.77 -30.54 3.53
N PHE A 275 6.05 -31.73 3.02
CA PHE A 275 5.63 -32.97 3.63
C PHE A 275 6.82 -33.61 4.33
N ARG A 276 6.67 -33.92 5.61
CA ARG A 276 7.66 -34.66 6.38
C ARG A 276 7.08 -36.00 6.76
N ASN A 277 7.84 -37.05 6.51
CA ASN A 277 7.50 -38.42 6.88
C ASN A 277 8.61 -38.95 7.76
N GLY A 278 8.25 -39.46 8.95
CA GLY A 278 9.11 -39.96 10.02
C GLY A 278 10.61 -40.12 9.74
N GLY A 279 11.46 -39.50 10.57
CA GLY A 279 12.91 -39.48 10.38
C GLY A 279 13.36 -38.17 9.72
N SER A 280 14.33 -38.26 8.81
CA SER A 280 14.89 -37.11 8.06
C SER A 280 14.16 -36.82 6.75
N ALA A 281 13.34 -37.75 6.23
CA ALA A 281 12.76 -37.65 4.90
C ALA A 281 11.76 -36.49 4.78
N VAL A 282 11.89 -35.75 3.67
CA VAL A 282 11.07 -34.59 3.38
C VAL A 282 10.84 -34.46 1.88
N GLU A 283 9.65 -34.03 1.52
CA GLU A 283 9.27 -33.64 0.17
C GLU A 283 8.81 -32.18 0.18
N VAL A 284 9.35 -31.39 -0.74
CA VAL A 284 9.00 -29.98 -0.91
C VAL A 284 8.43 -29.80 -2.31
N GLU A 285 7.27 -29.16 -2.40
CA GLU A 285 6.64 -28.77 -3.66
C GLU A 285 6.28 -27.29 -3.63
N VAL A 286 6.51 -26.59 -4.73
CA VAL A 286 6.22 -25.17 -4.88
C VAL A 286 5.19 -24.94 -5.97
N PHE A 287 4.25 -24.05 -5.71
CA PHE A 287 3.11 -23.74 -6.58
C PHE A 287 3.06 -22.23 -6.83
N GLU A 288 2.64 -21.85 -8.04
CA GLU A 288 2.08 -20.51 -8.29
C GLU A 288 0.57 -20.56 -8.02
N VAL A 289 0.06 -19.60 -7.28
CA VAL A 289 -1.34 -19.58 -6.82
C VAL A 289 -2.16 -18.61 -7.68
N PHE A 290 -3.33 -19.07 -8.11
CA PHE A 290 -4.32 -18.29 -8.86
C PHE A 290 -5.71 -18.46 -8.22
N GLY A 291 -5.96 -17.77 -7.12
CA GLY A 291 -7.19 -17.98 -6.35
C GLY A 291 -7.22 -19.39 -5.74
N SER A 292 -8.25 -20.18 -6.07
CA SER A 292 -8.33 -21.57 -5.61
C SER A 292 -7.48 -22.55 -6.42
N GLU A 293 -6.90 -22.12 -7.54
CA GLU A 293 -6.07 -22.95 -8.39
C GLU A 293 -4.59 -22.86 -7.98
N GLU A 294 -3.88 -23.98 -8.06
CA GLU A 294 -2.45 -24.07 -7.80
C GLU A 294 -1.75 -24.76 -8.99
N VAL A 295 -0.72 -24.11 -9.53
CA VAL A 295 0.08 -24.65 -10.63
C VAL A 295 1.44 -25.05 -10.08
N SER A 296 1.73 -26.36 -10.04
CA SER A 296 3.03 -26.87 -9.61
C SER A 296 4.16 -26.29 -10.46
N LYS A 297 5.20 -25.78 -9.80
CA LYS A 297 6.39 -25.18 -10.42
C LYS A 297 7.63 -26.01 -10.19
N GLY A 298 7.66 -26.81 -9.15
CA GLY A 298 8.80 -27.65 -8.83
C GLY A 298 8.53 -28.54 -7.64
N LYS A 299 9.16 -29.72 -7.65
CA LYS A 299 9.03 -30.71 -6.59
C LYS A 299 10.38 -31.38 -6.33
N LYS A 300 10.73 -31.56 -5.06
CA LYS A 300 11.97 -32.21 -4.66
C LYS A 300 11.78 -33.02 -3.39
N ALA A 301 12.12 -34.30 -3.45
CA ALA A 301 12.32 -35.13 -2.26
C ALA A 301 13.78 -35.07 -1.82
N GLY A 302 13.99 -35.21 -0.51
CA GLY A 302 15.31 -35.21 0.10
C GLY A 302 15.24 -35.60 1.57
N GLU A 303 16.29 -35.25 2.29
CA GLU A 303 16.42 -35.50 3.72
C GLU A 303 16.95 -34.25 4.42
N PHE A 304 16.30 -33.86 5.52
CA PHE A 304 16.84 -32.90 6.46
C PHE A 304 17.92 -33.57 7.31
N GLY A 305 19.09 -32.95 7.38
CA GLY A 305 20.20 -33.37 8.24
C GLY A 305 21.10 -32.18 8.51
N ASP A 306 22.12 -32.35 9.35
CA ASP A 306 23.01 -31.24 9.74
C ASP A 306 23.54 -30.49 8.50
N LYS A 307 23.03 -29.26 8.31
CA LYS A 307 23.38 -28.35 7.21
C LYS A 307 22.93 -28.78 5.80
N LYS A 308 22.05 -29.78 5.66
CA LYS A 308 21.47 -30.13 4.35
C LYS A 308 20.29 -29.23 4.02
N GLN A 309 20.35 -28.61 2.84
CA GLN A 309 19.28 -27.79 2.27
C GLN A 309 18.61 -28.52 1.10
N ILE A 310 17.32 -28.26 0.91
CA ILE A 310 16.59 -28.71 -0.27
C ILE A 310 16.40 -27.51 -1.19
N GLU A 311 17.01 -27.59 -2.37
CA GLU A 311 16.77 -26.64 -3.45
C GLU A 311 15.62 -27.12 -4.32
N VAL A 312 14.61 -26.27 -4.49
CA VAL A 312 13.49 -26.47 -5.41
C VAL A 312 13.57 -25.43 -6.52
N THR A 313 13.80 -25.89 -7.74
CA THR A 313 13.87 -25.08 -8.96
C THR A 313 12.49 -24.91 -9.59
N GLY A 314 12.37 -24.01 -10.57
CA GLY A 314 11.16 -23.84 -11.41
C GLY A 314 10.33 -22.59 -11.09
N LEU A 315 10.68 -21.89 -10.01
CA LEU A 315 10.29 -20.51 -9.75
C LEU A 315 11.27 -19.55 -10.46
N PRO A 316 10.95 -18.25 -10.58
CA PRO A 316 11.87 -17.23 -11.12
C PRO A 316 13.26 -17.22 -10.46
N LYS A 317 13.35 -17.63 -9.18
CA LYS A 317 14.60 -17.95 -8.47
C LYS A 317 14.42 -19.25 -7.70
N SER A 318 15.47 -20.01 -7.41
CA SER A 318 15.34 -21.23 -6.61
C SER A 318 14.85 -20.93 -5.19
N LEU A 319 14.01 -21.81 -4.65
CA LEU A 319 13.66 -21.83 -3.22
C LEU A 319 14.57 -22.82 -2.50
N PHE A 320 15.18 -22.39 -1.41
CA PHE A 320 15.96 -23.23 -0.51
C PHE A 320 15.17 -23.48 0.77
N VAL A 321 15.14 -24.72 1.24
CA VAL A 321 14.43 -25.13 2.46
C VAL A 321 15.41 -25.79 3.42
N PHE A 322 15.40 -25.39 4.68
CA PHE A 322 16.29 -25.85 5.74
C PHE A 322 15.47 -26.42 6.89
N GLY A 323 15.78 -27.64 7.32
CA GLY A 323 15.17 -28.25 8.51
C GLY A 323 16.10 -28.15 9.71
N HIS A 324 15.55 -27.77 10.87
CA HIS A 324 16.32 -27.62 12.13
C HIS A 324 16.14 -28.81 13.10
N GLY A 325 15.68 -29.96 12.61
CA GLY A 325 15.50 -31.16 13.43
C GLY A 325 14.41 -32.10 12.91
N GLY A 326 13.84 -32.93 13.80
CA GLY A 326 12.76 -33.90 13.51
C GLY A 326 11.37 -33.26 13.40
N LEU A 327 10.29 -34.07 13.32
CA LEU A 327 8.93 -33.53 13.21
C LEU A 327 8.61 -32.53 14.32
N GLY A 328 7.87 -31.47 13.99
CA GLY A 328 7.54 -30.41 14.95
C GLY A 328 8.69 -29.44 15.27
N THR A 329 9.84 -29.56 14.63
CA THR A 329 10.87 -28.51 14.68
C THR A 329 10.68 -27.49 13.56
N GLU A 330 11.33 -26.33 13.73
CA GLU A 330 11.36 -25.24 12.76
C GLU A 330 11.86 -25.69 11.38
N VAL A 331 11.28 -25.09 10.33
CA VAL A 331 11.72 -25.19 8.94
C VAL A 331 11.85 -23.78 8.40
N THR A 332 13.05 -23.39 7.98
CA THR A 332 13.28 -22.07 7.36
C THR A 332 13.37 -22.19 5.84
N PHE A 333 13.12 -21.09 5.16
CA PHE A 333 13.12 -21.03 3.71
C PHE A 333 13.99 -19.85 3.28
N SER A 334 14.46 -19.84 2.04
CA SER A 334 15.16 -18.71 1.45
C SER A 334 14.86 -18.67 -0.05
N TYR A 335 14.31 -17.58 -0.54
CA TYR A 335 13.92 -17.41 -1.94
C TYR A 335 14.94 -16.53 -2.67
N THR A 336 16.22 -16.91 -2.51
CA THR A 336 17.47 -16.38 -3.11
C THR A 336 18.66 -16.83 -2.28
N ARG A 337 19.67 -17.50 -2.86
CA ARG A 337 20.99 -17.59 -2.21
C ARG A 337 21.83 -16.42 -2.68
N SER A 338 22.07 -15.44 -1.84
CA SER A 338 23.34 -14.74 -1.90
C SER A 338 23.90 -14.59 -0.50
N ASP A 339 25.17 -14.92 -0.38
CA ASP A 339 26.10 -14.52 0.67
C ASP A 339 26.30 -12.99 0.76
N ALA A 340 25.54 -12.22 -0.02
CA ALA A 340 25.56 -10.76 -0.03
C ALA A 340 24.29 -10.23 0.62
N ALA A 341 24.45 -9.19 1.43
CA ALA A 341 23.36 -8.37 1.98
C ALA A 341 22.64 -7.56 0.87
N THR A 342 22.20 -8.21 -0.21
CA THR A 342 21.44 -7.57 -1.28
C THR A 342 19.95 -7.61 -0.94
N LEU A 343 19.36 -6.41 -0.84
CA LEU A 343 17.96 -6.05 -0.56
C LEU A 343 16.87 -6.75 -1.42
N PHE A 344 17.25 -7.67 -2.30
CA PHE A 344 16.34 -8.51 -3.09
C PHE A 344 16.40 -9.98 -2.70
N ASP A 345 17.12 -10.27 -1.61
CA ASP A 345 17.07 -11.55 -1.00
C ASP A 345 15.84 -11.59 -0.09
N PHE A 346 14.89 -12.45 -0.45
CA PHE A 346 13.95 -12.99 0.54
C PHE A 346 14.75 -13.98 1.38
N ASP A 347 15.78 -13.44 2.03
CA ASP A 347 16.42 -14.12 3.12
C ASP A 347 15.38 -14.03 4.24
N PHE A 348 15.08 -15.17 4.86
CA PHE A 348 14.28 -15.23 6.07
C PHE A 348 15.28 -15.33 7.25
N PRO A 349 16.19 -14.36 7.48
CA PRO A 349 17.28 -14.55 8.42
C PRO A 349 16.71 -14.61 9.83
N ASN A 350 16.96 -15.71 10.53
CA ASN A 350 16.48 -15.97 11.89
C ASN A 350 14.95 -15.97 12.01
N GLY A 351 14.30 -17.01 11.48
CA GLY A 351 12.97 -17.38 11.94
C GLY A 351 11.81 -16.59 11.37
N ASP A 352 11.93 -15.97 10.19
CA ASP A 352 10.75 -15.41 9.50
C ASP A 352 9.83 -16.50 8.88
N MET A 353 10.27 -17.76 8.96
CA MET A 353 9.45 -18.97 8.88
C MET A 353 9.65 -19.86 10.12
N ALA A 354 9.81 -19.26 11.31
CA ALA A 354 9.73 -20.04 12.53
C ALA A 354 8.27 -20.45 12.78
N TRP A 355 8.06 -21.74 13.02
CA TRP A 355 6.89 -22.20 13.75
C TRP A 355 7.37 -22.63 15.14
N GLY A 356 6.97 -21.88 16.16
CA GLY A 356 6.84 -22.40 17.51
C GLY A 356 5.41 -22.88 17.76
N SER A 357 5.22 -23.91 18.58
CA SER A 357 3.90 -24.51 18.92
C SER A 357 2.88 -23.56 19.58
N GLY A 358 3.22 -22.28 19.75
CA GLY A 358 2.35 -21.22 20.27
C GLY A 358 2.31 -19.93 19.45
N GLU A 359 2.92 -19.87 18.26
CA GLU A 359 2.99 -18.63 17.47
C GLU A 359 1.70 -18.44 16.64
N LYS A 360 0.89 -17.44 17.02
CA LYS A 360 -0.19 -16.90 16.19
C LYS A 360 0.33 -15.62 15.54
N GLY A 361 0.54 -15.65 14.23
CA GLY A 361 0.95 -14.48 13.45
C GLY A 361 -0.05 -13.32 13.58
N ILE A 362 0.39 -12.11 13.25
CA ILE A 362 -0.37 -10.87 13.52
C ILE A 362 -1.43 -10.55 12.46
N ALA A 363 -1.42 -11.21 11.31
CA ALA A 363 -2.53 -11.16 10.37
C ALA A 363 -2.49 -12.35 9.42
N GLY A 364 -3.40 -13.31 9.61
CA GLY A 364 -3.64 -14.41 8.68
C GLY A 364 -2.61 -15.55 8.74
N ASP A 365 -3.04 -16.73 8.28
CA ASP A 365 -2.23 -17.96 8.27
C ASP A 365 -1.20 -17.93 7.13
N TRP A 366 -0.20 -17.04 7.22
CA TRP A 366 0.94 -16.98 6.28
C TRP A 366 1.59 -18.36 6.08
N CYS A 367 1.66 -19.13 7.17
CA CYS A 367 1.88 -20.56 7.14
C CYS A 367 0.79 -21.28 7.93
N GLN A 368 0.27 -22.35 7.33
CA GLN A 368 -0.51 -23.35 8.03
C GLN A 368 0.36 -24.57 8.27
N VAL A 369 0.56 -24.90 9.55
CA VAL A 369 1.24 -26.13 9.96
C VAL A 369 0.15 -27.11 10.37
N GLY A 370 0.00 -28.19 9.62
CA GLY A 370 -0.83 -29.31 10.02
C GLY A 370 -0.31 -29.88 11.34
N GLY A 371 -1.23 -30.27 12.23
CA GLY A 371 -0.87 -30.92 13.48
C GLY A 371 0.04 -32.13 13.23
N VAL A 372 1.00 -32.36 14.12
CA VAL A 372 1.87 -33.55 14.03
C VAL A 372 1.01 -34.77 14.33
N ASN A 373 0.75 -35.58 13.32
CA ASN A 373 0.06 -36.85 13.53
C ASN A 373 1.08 -37.87 14.01
N MET A 374 1.14 -38.06 15.33
CA MET A 374 2.06 -39.00 15.97
C MET A 374 1.73 -40.47 15.66
N VAL A 375 0.51 -40.76 15.18
CA VAL A 375 0.10 -42.11 14.78
C VAL A 375 0.63 -42.44 13.37
N SER A 376 0.59 -41.48 12.44
CA SER A 376 1.14 -41.65 11.09
C SER A 376 2.58 -41.18 10.92
N ASN A 377 3.18 -40.57 11.95
CA ASN A 377 4.52 -39.99 11.94
C ASN A 377 4.73 -39.00 10.77
N THR A 378 3.75 -38.13 10.52
CA THR A 378 3.79 -37.17 9.41
C THR A 378 3.46 -35.75 9.84
N GLN A 379 3.96 -34.78 9.08
CA GLN A 379 3.66 -33.36 9.24
C GLN A 379 3.54 -32.69 7.87
N TRP A 380 2.55 -31.81 7.73
CA TRP A 380 2.39 -30.95 6.56
C TRP A 380 2.58 -29.49 6.94
N ILE A 381 3.28 -28.73 6.10
CA ILE A 381 3.47 -27.29 6.26
C ILE A 381 3.12 -26.64 4.92
N TYR A 382 2.30 -25.60 4.94
CA TYR A 382 1.88 -24.83 3.78
C TYR A 382 2.21 -23.38 4.05
N CYS A 383 2.96 -22.71 3.18
CA CYS A 383 3.34 -21.32 3.38
C CYS A 383 3.18 -20.52 2.10
N ASP A 384 2.48 -19.38 2.19
CA ASP A 384 2.33 -18.44 1.09
C ASP A 384 3.44 -17.38 1.14
N PHE A 385 4.04 -17.09 -0.01
CA PHE A 385 5.10 -16.08 -0.15
C PHE A 385 4.98 -15.31 -1.47
N VAL A 386 5.67 -14.16 -1.54
CA VAL A 386 5.63 -13.28 -2.71
C VAL A 386 6.78 -13.66 -3.61
N GLY A 387 6.51 -13.72 -4.90
CA GLY A 387 7.56 -13.80 -5.89
C GLY A 387 7.34 -12.76 -6.98
N LEU A 388 8.44 -12.30 -7.54
CA LEU A 388 8.44 -11.39 -8.67
C LEU A 388 8.34 -12.22 -9.95
N ALA A 389 7.41 -11.87 -10.83
CA ALA A 389 7.36 -12.49 -12.15
C ALA A 389 8.74 -12.39 -12.84
N ALA A 390 9.13 -13.45 -13.56
CA ALA A 390 10.33 -13.36 -14.40
C ALA A 390 10.18 -12.15 -15.34
N PRO A 391 11.23 -11.35 -15.55
CA PRO A 391 11.17 -10.26 -16.52
C PRO A 391 10.74 -10.87 -17.85
N ALA A 392 9.71 -10.30 -18.48
CA ALA A 392 9.24 -10.78 -19.77
C ALA A 392 10.42 -10.79 -20.74
N THR A 393 10.87 -11.98 -21.12
CA THR A 393 11.92 -12.19 -22.10
C THR A 393 11.37 -11.77 -23.46
N GLY A 394 11.35 -10.47 -23.77
CA GLY A 394 10.81 -10.02 -25.05
C GLY A 394 10.39 -8.55 -25.20
N GLY A 395 10.69 -7.65 -24.26
CA GLY A 395 10.40 -6.23 -24.43
C GLY A 395 11.61 -5.38 -24.06
N SER A 396 12.24 -4.76 -25.05
CA SER A 396 13.18 -3.67 -24.81
C SER A 396 12.53 -2.66 -23.84
N ARG A 397 13.16 -2.45 -22.68
CA ARG A 397 12.80 -1.39 -21.73
C ARG A 397 12.53 -0.09 -22.51
N PRO A 398 11.44 0.67 -22.24
CA PRO A 398 11.48 2.08 -22.56
C PRO A 398 12.60 2.66 -21.70
N ALA A 399 13.66 3.13 -22.36
CA ALA A 399 14.68 3.91 -21.71
C ALA A 399 13.96 5.01 -20.93
N SER A 400 14.22 5.10 -19.63
CA SER A 400 13.93 6.31 -18.88
C SER A 400 14.53 7.45 -19.71
N GLN A 401 13.69 8.33 -20.24
CA GLN A 401 14.15 9.51 -20.95
C GLN A 401 14.85 10.41 -19.92
N SER A 402 16.14 10.17 -19.74
CA SER A 402 17.11 11.16 -19.32
C SER A 402 17.14 12.18 -20.46
N GLN A 403 16.30 13.21 -20.36
CA GLN A 403 16.52 14.42 -21.14
C GLN A 403 17.80 15.05 -20.62
N ALA A 404 18.87 14.93 -21.43
CA ALA A 404 20.09 15.69 -21.21
C ALA A 404 19.74 17.18 -21.14
N PRO A 405 20.33 17.95 -20.21
CA PRO A 405 20.04 19.37 -20.10
C PRO A 405 20.46 20.08 -21.38
N THR A 406 19.50 20.71 -22.06
CA THR A 406 19.74 21.59 -23.20
C THR A 406 20.61 22.75 -22.73
N ALA A 407 21.83 22.85 -23.27
CA ALA A 407 22.74 23.93 -22.97
C ALA A 407 22.12 25.28 -23.37
N ALA A 408 22.11 26.23 -22.44
CA ALA A 408 21.69 27.61 -22.68
C ALA A 408 22.60 28.29 -23.73
N PRO A 409 22.05 29.13 -24.62
CA PRO A 409 22.85 29.88 -25.57
C PRO A 409 23.68 30.95 -24.86
N LYS A 410 25.00 30.94 -25.12
CA LYS A 410 25.92 32.00 -24.68
C LYS A 410 25.53 33.32 -25.37
N SER A 411 25.19 34.33 -24.59
CA SER A 411 25.15 35.71 -25.07
C SER A 411 26.59 36.19 -25.31
N SER A 412 26.93 36.43 -26.57
CA SER A 412 28.12 37.19 -26.93
C SER A 412 27.77 38.67 -26.90
N ALA A 413 28.40 39.41 -26.00
CA ALA A 413 28.42 40.87 -26.01
C ALA A 413 29.10 41.40 -27.28
N ARG A 414 28.48 42.42 -27.87
CA ARG A 414 29.16 43.61 -28.41
C ARG A 414 28.33 44.82 -28.06
#